data_AF-A0A2H0ZIZ1-F1
#
_entry.id   AF-A0A2H0ZIZ1-F1
#
_cell.length_a   1.000
_cell.length_b   1.000
_cell.length_c   1.000
_cell.angle_alpha   90.00
_cell.angle_beta   90.00
_cell.angle_gamma   90.00
#
_symmetry.space_group_name_H-M   'P 1'
#
loop_
_entity.id
_entity.type
_entity.pdbx_description
1 polymer ?
#
loop_
_entity_poly.entity_id
_entity_poly.type
_entity_poly.pdbx_seq_one_letter_code
_entity_poly.pdbx_strand_id
1 'polypeptide(L)'
;MFGFTISNILVFGEYFLHALGIKTSDWNIRWTGLLLLYITCAFHGVSVHHGIRIQNFIGGLKLILAAVIVLTGLWVTVLPQSVTNIESQLHMSSFFETKTQITLGSFASAVIKGTFACAGWNSIHTVTNEIKDPYRTLKIAGPISLLIITVTYLFINMAYLVVIPDQEIMQSGQLIGSLLFEKIFGFRIGRQFLTIASAVCTAGNVFVVLYTISRVSQEVFREGFLPFSRFMSSNWPRGAPLPTLLLSCTLSTIVVLGSPHGDVYNYVVSLESYPQQIFVALCAVGVFIMRKRYPNFVAPIRSTILGTIVVILISVYLVVMPLVGDNPNPKDLKNWLPYPYVGLLSLALAGIYWLCMFEAGPRLFSYHLIPEETKLDDGLVITQWSKIYNNRFG
;
A
#
# COMPACT_ATOMS: atom_id res chain seq x y z
N MET A 1 3.90 6.05 -5.41
CA MET A 1 3.46 7.38 -4.94
C MET A 1 1.94 7.50 -4.75
N PHE A 2 1.10 6.58 -5.27
CA PHE A 2 -0.37 6.77 -5.25
C PHE A 2 -1.22 5.51 -4.98
N GLY A 3 -0.68 4.28 -5.10
CA GLY A 3 -1.52 3.07 -5.07
C GLY A 3 -2.21 2.80 -3.71
N PHE A 4 -1.48 2.89 -2.60
CA PHE A 4 -2.05 2.71 -1.26
C PHE A 4 -3.11 3.76 -0.95
N THR A 5 -2.92 5.00 -1.39
CA THR A 5 -3.92 6.05 -1.19
C THR A 5 -5.20 5.74 -1.94
N ILE A 6 -5.10 5.38 -3.23
CA ILE A 6 -6.24 5.09 -4.10
C ILE A 6 -7.06 3.90 -3.56
N SER A 7 -6.40 2.80 -3.21
CA SER A 7 -7.10 1.59 -2.72
C SER A 7 -7.91 1.88 -1.45
N ASN A 8 -7.36 2.68 -0.52
CA ASN A 8 -8.05 3.05 0.71
C ASN A 8 -9.23 4.01 0.46
N ILE A 9 -9.09 5.00 -0.42
CA ILE A 9 -10.20 5.94 -0.67
C ILE A 9 -11.39 5.27 -1.38
N LEU A 10 -11.12 4.27 -2.23
CA LEU A 10 -12.17 3.47 -2.87
C LEU A 10 -12.91 2.61 -1.84
N VAL A 11 -12.18 1.89 -0.97
CA VAL A 11 -12.79 1.11 0.11
C VAL A 11 -13.57 1.99 1.08
N PHE A 12 -13.05 3.17 1.42
CA PHE A 12 -13.78 4.15 2.24
C PHE A 12 -15.11 4.54 1.59
N GLY A 13 -15.08 4.96 0.32
CA GLY A 13 -16.29 5.39 -0.39
C GLY A 13 -17.35 4.29 -0.43
N GLU A 14 -16.94 3.06 -0.71
CA GLU A 14 -17.84 1.91 -0.78
C GLU A 14 -18.45 1.55 0.58
N TYR A 15 -17.63 1.40 1.63
CA TYR A 15 -18.10 1.07 2.98
C TYR A 15 -18.97 2.19 3.56
N PHE A 16 -18.56 3.45 3.40
CA PHE A 16 -19.27 4.59 3.95
C PHE A 16 -20.66 4.74 3.33
N LEU A 17 -20.77 4.69 1.99
CA LEU A 17 -22.04 4.78 1.30
C LEU A 17 -22.94 3.58 1.61
N HIS A 18 -22.37 2.37 1.64
CA HIS A 18 -23.11 1.15 1.96
C HIS A 18 -23.73 1.19 3.36
N ALA A 19 -22.98 1.66 4.36
CA ALA A 19 -23.44 1.73 5.74
C ALA A 19 -24.54 2.79 5.95
N LEU A 20 -24.54 3.86 5.14
CA LEU A 20 -25.60 4.87 5.11
C LEU A 20 -26.85 4.40 4.36
N GLY A 21 -26.84 3.21 3.75
CA GLY A 21 -27.94 2.72 2.93
C GLY A 21 -28.08 3.45 1.59
N ILE A 22 -27.05 4.18 1.17
CA ILE A 22 -27.04 4.89 -0.12
C ILE A 22 -26.63 3.88 -1.20
N LYS A 23 -27.41 3.80 -2.28
CA LYS A 23 -27.09 2.92 -3.41
C LYS A 23 -25.71 3.28 -3.97
N THR A 24 -24.80 2.31 -3.94
CA THR A 24 -23.44 2.48 -4.44
C THR A 24 -23.44 2.51 -5.97
N SER A 25 -22.77 3.51 -6.52
CA SER A 25 -22.39 3.57 -7.93
C SER A 25 -20.89 3.83 -7.98
N ASP A 26 -20.24 3.40 -9.07
CA ASP A 26 -18.79 3.57 -9.20
C ASP A 26 -18.37 5.05 -9.07
N TRP A 27 -19.13 5.96 -9.69
CA TRP A 27 -18.86 7.40 -9.56
C TRP A 27 -19.07 7.93 -8.13
N ASN A 28 -20.12 7.52 -7.43
CA ASN A 28 -20.34 7.98 -6.07
C ASN A 28 -19.22 7.49 -5.13
N ILE A 29 -18.75 6.25 -5.29
CA ILE A 29 -17.61 5.70 -4.54
C ILE A 29 -16.36 6.57 -4.77
N ARG A 30 -16.04 6.86 -6.03
CA ARG A 30 -14.87 7.68 -6.40
C ARG A 30 -14.95 9.08 -5.82
N TRP A 31 -16.09 9.77 -5.95
CA TRP A 31 -16.26 11.13 -5.43
C TRP A 31 -16.19 11.17 -3.91
N THR A 32 -16.82 10.24 -3.21
CA THR A 32 -16.72 10.13 -1.74
C THR A 32 -15.28 9.86 -1.29
N GLY A 33 -14.55 8.99 -1.99
CA GLY A 33 -13.14 8.73 -1.72
C GLY A 33 -12.25 9.96 -1.96
N LEU A 34 -12.43 10.66 -3.08
CA LEU A 34 -11.67 11.88 -3.38
C LEU A 34 -11.97 13.00 -2.39
N LEU A 35 -13.23 13.14 -1.96
CA LEU A 35 -13.60 14.09 -0.92
C LEU A 35 -12.79 13.83 0.37
N LEU A 36 -12.72 12.57 0.82
CA LEU A 36 -11.89 12.20 1.97
C LEU A 36 -10.40 12.52 1.72
N LEU A 37 -9.88 12.24 0.53
CA LEU A 37 -8.49 12.53 0.16
C LEU A 37 -8.15 14.01 0.33
N TYR A 38 -8.98 14.90 -0.22
CA TYR A 38 -8.76 16.35 -0.12
C TYR A 38 -9.00 16.88 1.29
N ILE A 39 -9.96 16.33 2.05
CA ILE A 39 -10.12 16.64 3.48
C ILE A 39 -8.82 16.29 4.24
N THR A 40 -8.27 15.11 4.00
CA THR A 40 -7.04 14.64 4.63
C THR A 40 -5.85 15.53 4.26
N CYS A 41 -5.75 15.90 2.98
CA CYS A 41 -4.75 16.86 2.49
C CYS A 41 -4.86 18.21 3.18
N ALA A 42 -6.08 18.72 3.37
CA ALA A 42 -6.32 19.99 4.06
C ALA A 42 -5.89 19.92 5.54
N PHE A 43 -6.21 18.83 6.25
CA PHE A 43 -5.76 18.64 7.64
C PHE A 43 -4.24 18.65 7.77
N HIS A 44 -3.54 17.83 6.96
CA HIS A 44 -2.07 17.79 7.00
C HIS A 44 -1.42 19.07 6.49
N GLY A 45 -2.02 19.73 5.50
CA GLY A 45 -1.56 21.00 4.93
C GLY A 45 -1.67 22.19 5.88
N VAL A 46 -2.72 22.23 6.71
CA VAL A 46 -2.92 23.28 7.72
C VAL A 46 -2.12 22.99 8.98
N SER A 47 -2.11 21.73 9.45
CA SER A 47 -1.36 21.32 10.63
C SER A 47 -1.11 19.81 10.69
N VAL A 48 0.15 19.44 10.43
CA VAL A 48 0.65 18.05 10.56
C VAL A 48 0.36 17.45 11.93
N HIS A 49 0.51 18.24 13.01
CA HIS A 49 0.29 17.77 14.39
C HIS A 49 -1.14 17.31 14.64
N HIS A 50 -2.14 18.00 14.07
CA HIS A 50 -3.54 17.61 14.22
C HIS A 50 -3.82 16.32 13.44
N GLY A 51 -3.27 16.19 12.23
CA GLY A 51 -3.35 14.94 11.46
C GLY A 51 -2.77 13.74 12.22
N ILE A 52 -1.63 13.91 12.90
CA ILE A 52 -1.02 12.87 13.74
C ILE A 52 -1.90 12.50 14.94
N ARG A 53 -2.54 13.47 15.60
CA ARG A 53 -3.46 13.16 16.71
C ARG A 53 -4.69 12.38 16.24
N ILE A 54 -5.27 12.79 15.11
CA ILE A 54 -6.44 12.11 14.50
C ILE A 54 -6.07 10.66 14.13
N GLN A 55 -4.94 10.46 13.43
CA GLN A 55 -4.55 9.11 13.01
C GLN A 55 -4.22 8.20 14.20
N ASN A 56 -3.63 8.73 15.28
CA ASN A 56 -3.33 7.95 16.48
C ASN A 56 -4.61 7.50 17.19
N PHE A 57 -5.59 8.39 17.31
CA PHE A 57 -6.90 8.05 17.88
C PHE A 57 -7.61 6.98 17.06
N ILE A 58 -7.70 7.16 15.73
CA ILE A 58 -8.31 6.18 14.83
C ILE A 58 -7.52 4.85 14.84
N GLY A 59 -6.19 4.92 14.97
CA GLY A 59 -5.33 3.74 15.13
C GLY A 59 -5.71 2.90 16.35
N GLY A 60 -6.00 3.54 17.48
CA GLY A 60 -6.53 2.86 18.67
C GLY A 60 -7.88 2.21 18.42
N LEU A 61 -8.81 2.91 17.77
CA LEU A 61 -10.12 2.36 17.39
C LEU A 61 -10.00 1.14 16.46
N LYS A 62 -9.06 1.16 15.51
CA LYS A 62 -8.78 0.04 14.60
C LYS A 62 -8.39 -1.23 15.36
N LEU A 63 -7.61 -1.11 16.43
CA LEU A 63 -7.22 -2.27 17.25
C LEU A 63 -8.43 -2.88 17.97
N ILE A 64 -9.36 -2.04 18.46
CA ILE A 64 -10.60 -2.51 19.07
C ILE A 64 -11.44 -3.25 18.02
N LEU A 65 -11.60 -2.69 16.82
CA LEU A 65 -12.36 -3.33 15.76
C LEU A 65 -11.71 -4.66 15.35
N ALA A 66 -10.39 -4.71 15.22
CA ALA A 66 -9.67 -5.95 14.93
C ALA A 66 -9.90 -7.00 16.02
N ALA A 67 -9.86 -6.61 17.31
CA ALA A 67 -10.15 -7.51 18.42
C ALA A 67 -11.58 -8.04 18.36
N VAL A 68 -12.58 -7.18 18.07
CA VAL A 68 -13.97 -7.60 17.87
C VAL A 68 -14.06 -8.66 16.77
N ILE A 69 -13.47 -8.42 15.59
CA ILE A 69 -13.54 -9.40 14.48
C ILE A 69 -12.86 -10.72 14.86
N VAL A 70 -11.71 -10.69 15.54
CA VAL A 70 -11.02 -11.91 15.99
C VAL A 70 -11.86 -12.69 16.99
N LEU A 71 -12.42 -12.02 17.99
CA LEU A 71 -13.28 -12.64 18.99
C LEU A 71 -14.54 -13.21 18.37
N THR A 72 -15.13 -12.51 17.40
CA THR A 72 -16.26 -13.01 16.61
C THR A 72 -15.88 -14.24 15.79
N GLY A 73 -14.73 -14.23 15.12
CA GLY A 73 -14.24 -15.39 14.37
C GLY A 73 -14.00 -16.60 15.27
N LEU A 74 -13.40 -16.41 16.44
CA LEU A 74 -13.25 -17.45 17.46
C LEU A 74 -14.60 -17.96 17.95
N TRP A 75 -15.52 -17.06 18.28
CA TRP A 75 -16.86 -17.40 18.78
C TRP A 75 -17.62 -18.28 17.78
N VAL A 76 -17.66 -17.89 16.50
CA VAL A 76 -18.40 -18.65 15.48
C VAL A 76 -17.70 -19.95 15.07
N THR A 77 -16.36 -19.99 15.12
CA THR A 77 -15.61 -21.19 14.72
C THR A 77 -15.57 -22.25 15.81
N VAL A 78 -15.45 -21.84 17.08
CA VAL A 78 -15.19 -22.76 18.20
C VAL A 78 -16.49 -23.24 18.86
N LEU A 79 -17.51 -22.39 18.94
CA LEU A 79 -18.76 -22.75 19.61
C LEU A 79 -19.72 -23.48 18.65
N PRO A 80 -20.47 -24.48 19.15
CA PRO A 80 -21.42 -25.21 18.32
C PRO A 80 -22.59 -24.30 17.89
N GLN A 81 -23.23 -24.67 16.79
CA GLN A 81 -24.41 -23.97 16.24
C GLN A 81 -25.53 -23.78 17.27
N SER A 82 -25.67 -24.69 18.24
CA SER A 82 -26.64 -24.56 19.33
C SER A 82 -26.41 -23.35 20.24
N VAL A 83 -25.18 -22.82 20.28
CA VAL A 83 -24.82 -21.64 21.07
C VAL A 83 -24.77 -20.38 20.20
N THR A 84 -24.28 -20.49 18.96
CA THR A 84 -24.11 -19.33 18.07
C THR A 84 -25.39 -18.96 17.33
N ASN A 85 -26.31 -19.91 17.14
CA ASN A 85 -27.46 -19.81 16.23
C ASN A 85 -27.08 -19.47 14.77
N ILE A 86 -25.84 -19.73 14.38
CA ILE A 86 -25.35 -19.52 13.01
C ILE A 86 -25.14 -20.88 12.35
N GLU A 87 -25.79 -21.10 11.22
CA GLU A 87 -25.57 -22.29 10.40
C GLU A 87 -24.20 -22.24 9.74
N SER A 88 -23.34 -23.21 10.07
CA SER A 88 -22.00 -23.31 9.51
C SER A 88 -22.08 -23.63 8.02
N GLN A 89 -21.54 -22.73 7.20
CA GLN A 89 -21.33 -22.92 5.77
C GLN A 89 -20.06 -23.72 5.46
N LEU A 90 -19.21 -23.92 6.48
CA LEU A 90 -17.98 -24.69 6.38
C LEU A 90 -18.22 -26.13 6.78
N HIS A 91 -17.95 -27.05 5.87
CA HIS A 91 -17.94 -28.49 6.12
C HIS A 91 -16.53 -29.04 5.93
N MET A 92 -16.05 -29.86 6.87
CA MET A 92 -14.68 -30.39 6.83
C MET A 92 -14.41 -31.21 5.56
N SER A 93 -15.43 -31.92 5.05
CA SER A 93 -15.32 -32.73 3.83
C SER A 93 -15.04 -31.91 2.56
N SER A 94 -15.49 -30.65 2.52
CA SER A 94 -15.32 -29.76 1.37
C SER A 94 -14.25 -28.67 1.60
N PHE A 95 -13.55 -28.70 2.74
CA PHE A 95 -12.59 -27.65 3.11
C PHE A 95 -11.43 -27.51 2.11
N PHE A 96 -10.87 -28.64 1.67
CA PHE A 96 -9.79 -28.69 0.68
C PHE A 96 -10.30 -28.94 -0.75
N GLU A 97 -11.61 -28.96 -0.94
CA GLU A 97 -12.20 -29.20 -2.25
C GLU A 97 -11.97 -27.99 -3.16
N THR A 98 -11.44 -28.25 -4.34
CA THR A 98 -11.20 -27.20 -5.34
C THR A 98 -12.50 -26.89 -6.07
N LYS A 99 -13.13 -25.77 -5.72
CA LYS A 99 -14.42 -25.33 -6.29
C LYS A 99 -14.31 -24.70 -7.68
N THR A 100 -13.11 -24.30 -8.09
CA THR A 100 -12.84 -23.68 -9.40
C THR A 100 -11.47 -24.06 -9.91
N GLN A 101 -11.29 -24.12 -11.24
CA GLN A 101 -10.00 -24.42 -11.85
C GLN A 101 -8.87 -23.49 -11.33
N ILE A 102 -7.80 -24.10 -10.82
CA ILE A 102 -6.59 -23.37 -10.39
C ILE A 102 -5.65 -23.29 -11.58
N THR A 103 -5.40 -22.07 -12.05
CA THR A 103 -4.40 -21.76 -13.07
C THR A 103 -3.17 -21.12 -12.43
N LEU A 104 -2.03 -21.12 -13.12
CA LEU A 104 -0.83 -20.40 -12.66
C LEU A 104 -1.12 -18.90 -12.43
N GLY A 105 -1.92 -18.28 -13.31
CA GLY A 105 -2.30 -16.87 -13.20
C GLY A 105 -3.23 -16.60 -12.01
N SER A 106 -4.25 -17.45 -11.79
CA SER A 106 -5.17 -17.27 -10.66
C SER A 106 -4.48 -17.47 -9.31
N PHE A 107 -3.55 -18.43 -9.23
CA PHE A 107 -2.74 -18.62 -8.02
C PHE A 107 -1.82 -17.42 -7.78
N ALA A 108 -1.10 -16.93 -8.79
CA ALA A 108 -0.27 -15.75 -8.67
C ALA A 108 -1.07 -14.51 -8.21
N SER A 109 -2.26 -14.27 -8.78
CA SER A 109 -3.14 -13.18 -8.36
C SER A 109 -3.58 -13.32 -6.90
N ALA A 110 -3.93 -14.53 -6.44
CA ALA A 110 -4.27 -14.78 -5.05
C ALA A 110 -3.08 -14.50 -4.10
N VAL A 111 -1.87 -14.93 -4.47
CA VAL A 111 -0.65 -14.65 -3.69
C VAL A 111 -0.35 -13.15 -3.65
N ILE A 112 -0.53 -12.40 -4.75
CA ILE A 112 -0.36 -10.93 -4.77
C ILE A 112 -1.33 -10.27 -3.78
N LYS A 113 -2.63 -10.64 -3.84
CA LYS A 113 -3.65 -10.08 -2.94
C LYS A 113 -3.38 -10.43 -1.46
N GLY A 114 -2.98 -11.67 -1.18
CA GLY A 114 -2.60 -12.08 0.17
C GLY A 114 -1.34 -11.37 0.68
N THR A 115 -0.33 -11.19 -0.18
CA THR A 115 0.88 -10.42 0.15
C THR A 115 0.56 -8.96 0.40
N PHE A 116 -0.34 -8.37 -0.39
CA PHE A 116 -0.80 -7.00 -0.21
C PHE A 116 -1.53 -6.82 1.13
N ALA A 117 -2.35 -7.78 1.56
CA ALA A 117 -3.02 -7.72 2.85
C ALA A 117 -2.01 -7.62 4.03
N CYS A 118 -0.87 -8.31 3.91
CA CYS A 118 0.21 -8.26 4.90
C CYS A 118 1.23 -7.13 4.66
N ALA A 119 1.00 -6.23 3.70
CA ALA A 119 1.92 -5.13 3.38
C ALA A 119 1.88 -4.02 4.44
N GLY A 120 2.89 -3.14 4.42
CA GLY A 120 3.05 -2.05 5.39
C GLY A 120 4.08 -2.33 6.49
N TRP A 121 4.59 -3.56 6.57
CA TRP A 121 5.69 -3.92 7.48
C TRP A 121 6.96 -3.10 7.22
N ASN A 122 7.17 -2.65 5.98
CA ASN A 122 8.33 -1.86 5.56
C ASN A 122 8.24 -0.38 5.98
N SER A 123 7.07 0.11 6.40
CA SER A 123 6.87 1.50 6.81
C SER A 123 7.67 1.86 8.07
N ILE A 124 8.02 0.90 8.92
CA ILE A 124 8.87 1.15 10.10
C ILE A 124 10.28 1.62 9.71
N HIS A 125 10.75 1.24 8.51
CA HIS A 125 12.07 1.63 8.02
C HIS A 125 12.16 3.13 7.75
N THR A 126 11.07 3.81 7.40
CA THR A 126 11.08 5.25 7.11
C THR A 126 11.25 6.10 8.36
N VAL A 127 10.90 5.57 9.54
CA VAL A 127 10.98 6.26 10.84
C VAL A 127 12.01 5.63 11.78
N THR A 128 12.93 4.81 11.25
CA THR A 128 13.89 4.06 12.09
C THR A 128 14.75 4.97 12.97
N ASN A 129 15.07 6.18 12.51
CA ASN A 129 15.84 7.17 13.28
C ASN A 129 15.10 7.70 14.52
N GLU A 130 13.77 7.53 14.58
CA GLU A 130 12.94 7.94 15.72
C GLU A 130 12.70 6.79 16.72
N ILE A 131 13.11 5.56 16.37
CA ILE A 131 12.89 4.37 17.19
C ILE A 131 13.97 4.28 18.27
N LYS A 132 13.54 4.15 19.53
CA LYS A 132 14.44 3.84 20.65
C LYS A 132 14.99 2.42 20.49
N ASP A 133 16.32 2.28 20.42
CA ASP A 133 17.01 1.01 20.18
C ASP A 133 16.43 0.25 18.96
N PRO A 134 16.68 0.75 17.74
CA PRO A 134 16.07 0.22 16.53
C PRO A 134 16.44 -1.24 16.29
N TYR A 135 17.65 -1.68 16.66
CA TYR A 135 18.09 -3.05 16.44
C TYR A 135 17.31 -4.05 17.26
N ARG A 136 17.16 -3.81 18.58
CA ARG A 136 16.38 -4.69 19.44
C ARG A 136 14.90 -4.66 19.06
N THR A 137 14.37 -3.47 18.79
CA THR A 137 12.97 -3.29 18.45
C THR A 137 12.62 -4.02 17.15
N LEU A 138 13.41 -3.87 16.08
CA LEU A 138 13.15 -4.54 14.80
C LEU A 138 13.30 -6.07 14.90
N LYS A 139 14.24 -6.58 15.72
CA LYS A 139 14.43 -8.02 15.93
C LYS A 139 13.26 -8.69 16.65
N ILE A 140 12.59 -7.98 17.55
CA ILE A 140 11.54 -8.54 18.41
C ILE A 140 10.16 -8.15 17.89
N ALA A 141 9.88 -6.85 17.81
CA ALA A 141 8.56 -6.33 17.45
C ALA A 141 8.21 -6.63 15.99
N GLY A 142 9.20 -6.66 15.08
CA GLY A 142 8.99 -6.98 13.67
C GLY A 142 8.33 -8.36 13.47
N PRO A 143 8.99 -9.47 13.83
CA PRO A 143 8.41 -10.80 13.70
C PRO A 143 7.11 -11.00 14.51
N ILE A 144 7.03 -10.46 15.73
CA ILE A 144 5.83 -10.57 16.56
C ILE A 144 4.64 -9.89 15.89
N SER A 145 4.81 -8.69 15.33
CA SER A 145 3.73 -7.99 14.63
C SER A 145 3.21 -8.77 13.42
N LEU A 146 4.11 -9.39 12.65
CA LEU A 146 3.76 -10.25 11.52
C LEU A 146 3.07 -11.55 11.96
N LEU A 147 3.46 -12.12 13.10
CA LEU A 147 2.77 -13.29 13.65
C LEU A 147 1.35 -12.94 14.10
N ILE A 148 1.19 -11.83 14.84
CA ILE A 148 -0.12 -11.35 15.31
C ILE A 148 -1.04 -11.12 14.11
N ILE A 149 -0.60 -10.39 13.08
CA ILE A 149 -1.44 -10.09 11.92
C ILE A 149 -1.82 -11.36 11.15
N THR A 150 -0.88 -12.31 11.02
CA THR A 150 -1.14 -13.60 10.36
C THR A 150 -2.22 -14.38 11.11
N VAL A 151 -2.10 -14.53 12.42
CA VAL A 151 -3.09 -15.22 13.26
C VAL A 151 -4.44 -14.53 13.19
N THR A 152 -4.46 -13.20 13.29
CA THR A 152 -5.68 -12.40 13.14
C THR A 152 -6.36 -12.66 11.79
N TYR A 153 -5.62 -12.57 10.67
CA TYR A 153 -6.19 -12.80 9.35
C TYR A 153 -6.68 -14.23 9.15
N LEU A 154 -6.02 -15.24 9.73
CA LEU A 154 -6.51 -16.62 9.70
C LEU A 154 -7.89 -16.73 10.37
N PHE A 155 -8.08 -16.14 11.56
CA PHE A 155 -9.37 -16.15 12.23
C PHE A 155 -10.46 -15.36 11.50
N ILE A 156 -10.11 -14.24 10.88
CA ILE A 156 -11.06 -13.46 10.06
C ILE A 156 -11.51 -14.28 8.84
N ASN A 157 -10.57 -14.90 8.13
CA ASN A 157 -10.90 -15.73 6.97
C ASN A 157 -11.73 -16.95 7.38
N MET A 158 -11.42 -17.57 8.52
CA MET A 158 -12.23 -18.66 9.06
C MET A 158 -13.66 -18.21 9.37
N ALA A 159 -13.83 -17.02 9.95
CA ALA A 159 -15.15 -16.44 10.20
C ALA A 159 -15.95 -16.26 8.90
N TYR A 160 -15.32 -15.76 7.83
CA TYR A 160 -15.96 -15.64 6.52
C TYR A 160 -16.44 -17.00 6.00
N LEU A 161 -15.57 -18.02 6.04
CA LEU A 161 -15.89 -19.35 5.53
C LEU A 161 -16.99 -20.06 6.34
N VAL A 162 -17.09 -19.80 7.65
CA VAL A 162 -18.12 -20.41 8.49
C VAL A 162 -19.47 -19.70 8.35
N VAL A 163 -19.49 -18.37 8.22
CA VAL A 163 -20.73 -17.57 8.29
C VAL A 163 -21.34 -17.29 6.90
N ILE A 164 -20.51 -17.15 5.88
CA ILE A 164 -20.93 -16.62 4.57
C ILE A 164 -20.90 -17.74 3.52
N PRO A 165 -22.00 -17.98 2.80
CA PRO A 165 -22.01 -18.93 1.69
C PRO A 165 -21.03 -18.53 0.56
N ASP A 166 -20.43 -19.50 -0.12
CA ASP A 166 -19.41 -19.24 -1.17
C ASP A 166 -19.87 -18.25 -2.24
N GLN A 167 -21.13 -18.36 -2.67
CA GLN A 167 -21.70 -17.47 -3.70
C GLN A 167 -21.74 -16.02 -3.22
N GLU A 168 -22.08 -15.78 -1.95
CA GLU A 168 -22.08 -14.44 -1.37
C GLU A 168 -20.65 -13.92 -1.17
N ILE A 169 -19.69 -14.77 -0.79
CA ILE A 169 -18.25 -14.40 -0.74
C ILE A 169 -17.81 -13.87 -2.12
N MET A 170 -18.12 -14.61 -3.18
CA MET A 170 -17.72 -14.25 -4.55
C MET A 170 -18.37 -12.96 -5.06
N GLN A 171 -19.57 -12.62 -4.58
CA GLN A 171 -20.32 -11.42 -5.01
C GLN A 171 -20.04 -10.20 -4.14
N SER A 172 -19.65 -10.40 -2.87
CA SER A 172 -19.49 -9.33 -1.89
C SER A 172 -18.34 -8.37 -2.21
N GLY A 173 -17.36 -8.81 -3.00
CA GLY A 173 -16.19 -8.01 -3.35
C GLY A 173 -15.49 -7.46 -2.12
N GLN A 174 -15.34 -6.14 -2.06
CA GLN A 174 -14.71 -5.43 -0.95
C GLN A 174 -15.61 -5.42 0.30
N LEU A 175 -16.93 -5.55 0.18
CA LEU A 175 -17.91 -5.44 1.27
C LEU A 175 -18.06 -6.72 2.12
N ILE A 176 -17.24 -7.75 1.90
CA ILE A 176 -17.29 -9.02 2.66
C ILE A 176 -17.27 -8.81 4.19
N GLY A 177 -16.54 -7.81 4.68
CA GLY A 177 -16.53 -7.45 6.10
C GLY A 177 -17.87 -6.92 6.60
N SER A 178 -18.52 -6.04 5.82
CA SER A 178 -19.87 -5.53 6.13
C SER A 178 -20.91 -6.66 6.13
N LEU A 179 -20.80 -7.58 5.18
CA LEU A 179 -21.69 -8.75 5.09
C LEU A 179 -21.54 -9.68 6.30
N LEU A 180 -20.31 -9.94 6.74
CA LEU A 180 -20.05 -10.67 7.99
C LEU A 180 -20.71 -9.99 9.19
N PHE A 181 -20.51 -8.66 9.31
CA PHE A 181 -21.11 -7.90 10.40
C PHE A 181 -22.63 -7.95 10.38
N GLU A 182 -23.25 -7.82 9.20
CA GLU A 182 -24.70 -7.89 9.05
C GLU A 182 -25.25 -9.27 9.43
N LYS A 183 -24.62 -10.36 8.99
CA LYS A 183 -25.07 -11.72 9.32
C LYS A 183 -24.98 -12.03 10.82
N ILE A 184 -24.01 -11.45 11.52
CA ILE A 184 -23.76 -11.74 12.94
C ILE A 184 -24.49 -10.79 13.89
N PHE A 185 -24.40 -9.48 13.62
CA PHE A 185 -24.89 -8.43 14.51
C PHE A 185 -26.15 -7.74 13.98
N GLY A 186 -26.69 -8.22 12.86
CA GLY A 186 -27.89 -7.68 12.22
C GLY A 186 -27.65 -6.33 11.54
N PHE A 187 -28.74 -5.74 11.06
CA PHE A 187 -28.70 -4.52 10.25
C PHE A 187 -28.13 -3.30 11.00
N ARG A 188 -28.63 -3.01 12.21
CA ARG A 188 -28.28 -1.76 12.91
C ARG A 188 -26.84 -1.77 13.44
N ILE A 189 -26.45 -2.81 14.17
CA ILE A 189 -25.12 -2.88 14.77
C ILE A 189 -24.09 -3.33 13.72
N GLY A 190 -24.42 -4.36 12.95
CA GLY A 190 -23.53 -4.93 11.95
C GLY A 190 -23.35 -4.03 10.74
N ARG A 191 -24.38 -3.94 9.90
CA ARG A 191 -24.30 -3.24 8.61
C ARG A 191 -24.10 -1.74 8.72
N GLN A 192 -24.65 -1.08 9.74
CA GLN A 192 -24.50 0.37 9.90
C GLN A 192 -23.30 0.70 10.78
N PHE A 193 -23.34 0.38 12.08
CA PHE A 193 -22.34 0.86 13.02
C PHE A 193 -20.93 0.27 12.78
N LEU A 194 -20.79 -1.06 12.69
CA LEU A 194 -19.48 -1.69 12.48
C LEU A 194 -18.91 -1.41 11.08
N THR A 195 -19.76 -1.30 10.05
CA THR A 195 -19.31 -0.90 8.72
C THR A 195 -18.86 0.56 8.66
N ILE A 196 -19.54 1.50 9.34
CA ILE A 196 -19.04 2.89 9.50
C ILE A 196 -17.72 2.89 10.26
N ALA A 197 -17.60 2.12 11.34
CA ALA A 197 -16.35 2.02 12.08
C ALA A 197 -15.20 1.52 11.19
N SER A 198 -15.47 0.53 10.32
CA SER A 198 -14.50 0.04 9.33
C SER A 198 -14.17 1.10 8.27
N ALA A 199 -15.15 1.86 7.78
CA ALA A 199 -14.91 3.01 6.90
C ALA A 199 -14.00 4.04 7.59
N VAL A 200 -14.26 4.40 8.84
CA VAL A 200 -13.42 5.33 9.62
C VAL A 200 -12.00 4.77 9.81
N CYS A 201 -11.83 3.46 10.02
CA CYS A 201 -10.52 2.83 10.09
C CYS A 201 -9.74 2.91 8.78
N THR A 202 -10.43 2.78 7.64
CA THR A 202 -9.86 3.00 6.30
C THR A 202 -9.50 4.47 6.10
N ALA A 203 -10.34 5.40 6.55
CA ALA A 203 -10.04 6.83 6.53
C ALA A 203 -8.79 7.17 7.34
N GLY A 204 -8.65 6.61 8.55
CA GLY A 204 -7.42 6.75 9.34
C GLY A 204 -6.17 6.25 8.61
N ASN A 205 -6.30 5.21 7.79
CA ASN A 205 -5.20 4.73 6.96
C ASN A 205 -4.83 5.73 5.85
N VAL A 206 -5.81 6.42 5.25
CA VAL A 206 -5.56 7.52 4.30
C VAL A 206 -4.75 8.63 4.95
N PHE A 207 -5.06 9.01 6.21
CA PHE A 207 -4.27 9.98 6.98
C PHE A 207 -2.81 9.55 7.14
N VAL A 208 -2.56 8.29 7.52
CA VAL A 208 -1.21 7.75 7.69
C VAL A 208 -0.45 7.72 6.37
N VAL A 209 -1.03 7.11 5.33
CA VAL A 209 -0.37 6.91 4.04
C VAL A 209 -0.07 8.25 3.37
N LEU A 210 -1.01 9.20 3.39
CA LEU A 210 -0.80 10.51 2.78
C LEU A 210 0.32 11.29 3.48
N TYR A 211 0.40 11.19 4.82
CA TYR A 211 1.50 11.76 5.59
C TYR A 211 2.85 11.14 5.18
N THR A 212 2.97 9.81 5.25
CA THR A 212 4.23 9.11 4.95
C THR A 212 4.69 9.36 3.52
N ILE A 213 3.78 9.28 2.53
CA ILE A 213 4.15 9.42 1.12
C ILE A 213 4.57 10.85 0.80
N SER A 214 3.96 11.86 1.42
CA SER A 214 4.36 13.25 1.22
C SER A 214 5.78 13.52 1.73
N ARG A 215 6.16 12.93 2.87
CA ARG A 215 7.51 13.04 3.45
C ARG A 215 8.56 12.29 2.62
N VAL A 216 8.27 11.06 2.21
CA VAL A 216 9.17 10.31 1.30
C VAL A 216 9.36 11.06 -0.01
N SER A 217 8.28 11.61 -0.58
CA SER A 217 8.36 12.42 -1.79
C SER A 217 9.18 13.68 -1.58
N GLN A 218 9.00 14.35 -0.43
CA GLN A 218 9.78 15.53 -0.06
C GLN A 218 11.27 15.21 -0.05
N GLU A 219 11.69 14.11 0.59
CA GLU A 219 13.09 13.66 0.59
C GLU A 219 13.61 13.35 -0.82
N VAL A 220 12.81 12.71 -1.68
CA VAL A 220 13.19 12.48 -3.09
C VAL A 220 13.41 13.80 -3.84
N PHE A 221 12.57 14.82 -3.60
CA PHE A 221 12.78 16.15 -4.18
C PHE A 221 14.00 16.87 -3.57
N ARG A 222 14.33 16.62 -2.30
CA ARG A 222 15.52 17.20 -1.65
C ARG A 222 16.82 16.72 -2.27
N GLU A 223 16.87 15.52 -2.82
CA GLU A 223 18.04 15.00 -3.57
C GLU A 223 18.27 15.71 -4.92
N GLY A 224 17.36 16.57 -5.36
CA GLY A 224 17.55 17.40 -6.56
C GLY A 224 17.37 16.68 -7.89
N PHE A 225 16.98 15.39 -7.88
CA PHE A 225 16.84 14.62 -9.12
C PHE A 225 15.64 15.03 -9.97
N LEU A 226 14.63 15.70 -9.40
CA LEU A 226 13.37 16.02 -10.05
C LEU A 226 13.24 17.53 -10.32
N PRO A 227 12.44 17.94 -11.31
CA PRO A 227 12.22 19.37 -11.58
C PRO A 227 11.48 20.03 -10.41
N PHE A 228 11.67 21.34 -10.26
CA PHE A 228 11.06 22.14 -9.19
C PHE A 228 11.37 21.67 -7.76
N SER A 229 12.49 20.97 -7.56
CA SER A 229 12.94 20.46 -6.25
C SER A 229 12.81 21.47 -5.13
N ARG A 230 13.25 22.72 -5.31
CA ARG A 230 13.17 23.77 -4.27
C ARG A 230 11.74 24.02 -3.77
N PHE A 231 10.76 24.08 -4.67
CA PHE A 231 9.36 24.29 -4.28
C PHE A 231 8.77 23.00 -3.69
N MET A 232 8.99 21.88 -4.36
CA MET A 232 8.42 20.59 -3.96
C MET A 232 8.97 20.08 -2.62
N SER A 233 10.23 20.38 -2.29
CA SER A 233 10.83 19.99 -1.02
C SER A 233 10.47 20.89 0.17
N SER A 234 9.80 22.03 -0.06
CA SER A 234 9.58 23.05 0.98
C SER A 234 8.59 22.62 2.06
N ASN A 235 8.73 23.17 3.27
CA ASN A 235 7.78 23.00 4.39
C ASN A 235 6.66 24.07 4.42
N TRP A 236 6.27 24.61 3.26
CA TRP A 236 5.25 25.66 3.17
C TRP A 236 3.82 25.10 3.31
N PRO A 237 2.87 25.79 3.97
CA PRO A 237 2.99 27.11 4.61
C PRO A 237 3.35 27.12 6.10
N ARG A 238 3.11 26.02 6.85
CA ARG A 238 3.24 25.97 8.31
C ARG A 238 4.01 24.74 8.82
N GLY A 239 5.16 24.43 8.23
CA GLY A 239 5.93 23.22 8.57
C GLY A 239 5.38 21.94 7.90
N ALA A 240 4.43 22.09 6.98
CA ALA A 240 3.75 21.01 6.29
C ALA A 240 4.33 20.82 4.87
N PRO A 241 4.46 19.58 4.37
CA PRO A 241 4.90 19.32 3.01
C PRO A 241 3.75 19.45 2.01
N LEU A 242 3.07 20.62 1.96
CA LEU A 242 1.87 20.81 1.14
C LEU A 242 2.09 20.59 -0.37
N PRO A 243 3.21 21.03 -0.98
CA PRO A 243 3.47 20.77 -2.40
C PRO A 243 3.47 19.29 -2.76
N THR A 244 4.15 18.44 -1.99
CA THR A 244 4.15 17.00 -2.24
C THR A 244 2.83 16.33 -1.87
N LEU A 245 2.11 16.83 -0.86
CA LEU A 245 0.73 16.39 -0.56
C LEU A 245 -0.19 16.62 -1.76
N LEU A 246 -0.15 17.81 -2.35
CA LEU A 246 -0.96 18.16 -3.53
C LEU A 246 -0.55 17.35 -4.75
N LEU A 247 0.75 17.08 -4.94
CA LEU A 247 1.22 16.18 -5.99
C LEU A 247 0.61 14.78 -5.84
N SER A 248 0.71 14.19 -4.64
CA SER A 248 0.11 12.88 -4.36
C SER A 248 -1.41 12.87 -4.55
N CYS A 249 -2.11 13.92 -4.13
CA CYS A 249 -3.55 14.04 -4.35
C CYS A 249 -3.87 14.13 -5.85
N THR A 250 -3.15 14.97 -6.58
CA THR A 250 -3.35 15.18 -8.03
C THR A 250 -3.14 13.89 -8.82
N LEU A 251 -2.02 13.19 -8.57
CA LEU A 251 -1.75 11.90 -9.22
C LEU A 251 -2.82 10.87 -8.88
N SER A 252 -3.26 10.80 -7.63
CA SER A 252 -4.33 9.88 -7.20
C SER A 252 -5.65 10.23 -7.90
N THR A 253 -6.01 11.50 -7.99
CA THR A 253 -7.21 11.99 -8.70
C THR A 253 -7.16 11.63 -10.19
N ILE A 254 -6.03 11.84 -10.87
CA ILE A 254 -5.87 11.50 -12.29
C ILE A 254 -6.10 10.00 -12.51
N VAL A 255 -5.49 9.14 -11.67
CA VAL A 255 -5.66 7.69 -11.81
C VAL A 255 -7.09 7.27 -11.48
N VAL A 256 -7.70 7.79 -10.42
CA VAL A 256 -9.07 7.44 -10.01
C VAL A 256 -10.11 7.87 -11.05
N LEU A 257 -9.99 9.08 -11.60
CA LEU A 257 -10.94 9.58 -12.60
C LEU A 257 -10.67 9.00 -14.00
N GLY A 258 -9.41 8.72 -14.33
CA GLY A 258 -9.00 8.17 -15.63
C GLY A 258 -9.14 6.65 -15.74
N SER A 259 -9.36 5.93 -14.63
CA SER A 259 -9.55 4.48 -14.65
C SER A 259 -10.93 4.08 -15.20
N PRO A 260 -11.05 2.98 -15.96
CA PRO A 260 -12.33 2.47 -16.45
C PRO A 260 -13.24 2.01 -15.31
N HIS A 261 -14.51 1.77 -15.62
CA HIS A 261 -15.45 1.12 -14.69
C HIS A 261 -15.05 -0.35 -14.44
N GLY A 262 -15.28 -0.84 -13.22
CA GLY A 262 -15.01 -2.22 -12.82
C GLY A 262 -14.16 -2.30 -11.55
N ASP A 263 -13.46 -3.43 -11.38
CA ASP A 263 -12.63 -3.71 -10.21
C ASP A 263 -11.28 -2.94 -10.23
N VAL A 264 -11.38 -1.61 -10.19
CA VAL A 264 -10.24 -0.68 -10.17
C VAL A 264 -9.40 -0.89 -8.92
N TYR A 265 -10.02 -1.26 -7.80
CA TYR A 265 -9.32 -1.57 -6.55
C TYR A 265 -8.26 -2.65 -6.76
N ASN A 266 -8.63 -3.84 -7.25
CA ASN A 266 -7.67 -4.92 -7.43
C ASN A 266 -6.64 -4.61 -8.53
N TYR A 267 -7.04 -3.85 -9.55
CA TYR A 267 -6.11 -3.38 -10.58
C TYR A 267 -5.02 -2.48 -10.00
N VAL A 268 -5.39 -1.46 -9.21
CA VAL A 268 -4.44 -0.53 -8.58
C VAL A 268 -3.53 -1.23 -7.58
N VAL A 269 -4.09 -2.14 -6.76
CA VAL A 269 -3.30 -2.98 -5.85
C VAL A 269 -2.24 -3.77 -6.62
N SER A 270 -2.61 -4.37 -7.74
CA SER A 270 -1.69 -5.16 -8.57
C SER A 270 -0.65 -4.27 -9.25
N LEU A 271 -1.06 -3.11 -9.77
CA LEU A 271 -0.21 -2.12 -10.43
C LEU A 271 0.87 -1.56 -9.49
N GLU A 272 0.55 -1.35 -8.22
CA GLU A 272 1.51 -0.90 -7.21
C GLU A 272 2.42 -2.03 -6.73
N SER A 273 1.82 -3.19 -6.42
CA SER A 273 2.56 -4.34 -5.89
C SER A 273 3.60 -4.84 -6.89
N TYR A 274 3.32 -4.76 -8.19
CA TYR A 274 4.18 -5.31 -9.22
C TYR A 274 5.59 -4.66 -9.27
N PRO A 275 5.75 -3.32 -9.48
CA PRO A 275 7.05 -2.67 -9.38
C PRO A 275 7.72 -2.83 -8.02
N GLN A 276 6.92 -2.87 -6.93
CA GLN A 276 7.46 -3.07 -5.60
C GLN A 276 8.20 -4.42 -5.48
N GLN A 277 7.67 -5.50 -6.06
CA GLN A 277 8.34 -6.81 -6.06
C GLN A 277 9.69 -6.79 -6.81
N ILE A 278 9.81 -6.01 -7.88
CA ILE A 278 11.08 -5.84 -8.59
C ILE A 278 12.13 -5.23 -7.65
N PHE A 279 11.78 -4.17 -6.92
CA PHE A 279 12.70 -3.55 -5.96
C PHE A 279 13.03 -4.47 -4.78
N VAL A 280 12.07 -5.25 -4.28
CA VAL A 280 12.33 -6.25 -3.22
C VAL A 280 13.33 -7.30 -3.71
N ALA A 281 13.17 -7.81 -4.94
CA ALA A 281 14.12 -8.74 -5.53
C ALA A 281 15.53 -8.13 -5.66
N LEU A 282 15.62 -6.91 -6.17
CA LEU A 282 16.90 -6.20 -6.31
C LEU A 282 17.59 -5.96 -4.95
N CYS A 283 16.84 -5.55 -3.93
CA CYS A 283 17.36 -5.41 -2.57
C CYS A 283 17.86 -6.75 -2.00
N ALA A 284 17.11 -7.84 -2.21
CA ALA A 284 17.50 -9.17 -1.75
C ALA A 284 18.77 -9.69 -2.45
N VAL A 285 18.92 -9.44 -3.76
CA VAL A 285 20.17 -9.70 -4.49
C VAL A 285 21.31 -8.81 -3.97
N GLY A 286 21.01 -7.53 -3.69
CA GLY A 286 21.94 -6.59 -3.08
C GLY A 286 22.54 -7.10 -1.77
N VAL A 287 21.76 -7.79 -0.93
CA VAL A 287 22.27 -8.42 0.30
C VAL A 287 23.38 -9.44 0.01
N PHE A 288 23.26 -10.26 -1.04
CA PHE A 288 24.31 -11.21 -1.43
C PHE A 288 25.55 -10.51 -1.97
N ILE A 289 25.36 -9.46 -2.79
CA ILE A 289 26.46 -8.62 -3.29
C ILE A 289 27.22 -7.99 -2.11
N MET A 290 26.49 -7.48 -1.12
CA MET A 290 27.04 -6.84 0.08
C MET A 290 27.84 -7.83 0.93
N ARG A 291 27.34 -9.05 1.14
CA ARG A 291 28.07 -10.12 1.84
C ARG A 291 29.39 -10.49 1.14
N LYS A 292 29.40 -10.50 -0.19
CA LYS A 292 30.60 -10.80 -0.97
C LYS A 292 31.61 -9.65 -0.96
N ARG A 293 31.13 -8.40 -1.07
CA ARG A 293 31.97 -7.21 -1.13
C ARG A 293 32.57 -6.84 0.23
N TYR A 294 31.84 -7.07 1.32
CA TYR A 294 32.27 -6.75 2.69
C TYR A 294 32.12 -7.97 3.62
N PRO A 295 32.98 -8.99 3.48
CA PRO A 295 32.87 -10.23 4.25
C PRO A 295 33.10 -10.02 5.76
N ASN A 296 33.88 -9.00 6.15
CA ASN A 296 34.23 -8.71 7.53
C ASN A 296 33.23 -7.78 8.24
N PHE A 297 32.20 -7.30 7.53
CA PHE A 297 31.21 -6.39 8.13
C PHE A 297 30.24 -7.17 9.03
N VAL A 298 30.25 -6.85 10.33
CA VAL A 298 29.35 -7.47 11.31
C VAL A 298 28.04 -6.69 11.33
N ALA A 299 27.06 -7.19 10.59
CA ALA A 299 25.73 -6.57 10.55
C ALA A 299 24.99 -6.75 11.89
N PRO A 300 24.40 -5.68 12.47
CA PRO A 300 23.60 -5.77 13.70
C PRO A 300 22.40 -6.72 13.57
N ILE A 301 21.79 -6.78 12.39
CA ILE A 301 20.74 -7.73 12.00
C ILE A 301 21.19 -8.44 10.73
N ARG A 302 21.23 -9.77 10.74
CA ARG A 302 21.64 -10.58 9.58
C ARG A 302 20.45 -11.39 9.08
N SER A 303 20.12 -11.26 7.79
CA SER A 303 19.10 -12.11 7.17
C SER A 303 19.58 -13.56 7.05
N THR A 304 18.67 -14.52 7.06
CA THR A 304 19.02 -15.92 6.76
C THR A 304 19.26 -16.09 5.26
N ILE A 305 20.18 -16.99 4.87
CA ILE A 305 20.41 -17.30 3.45
C ILE A 305 19.14 -17.85 2.82
N LEU A 306 18.52 -18.85 3.48
CA LEU A 306 17.28 -19.47 3.04
C LEU A 306 16.16 -18.44 2.86
N GLY A 307 15.94 -17.58 3.86
CA GLY A 307 14.90 -16.54 3.77
C GLY A 307 15.13 -15.56 2.64
N THR A 308 16.39 -15.15 2.40
CA THR A 308 16.73 -14.25 1.29
C THR A 308 16.49 -14.93 -0.07
N ILE A 309 16.84 -16.22 -0.21
CA ILE A 309 16.55 -17.00 -1.43
C ILE A 309 15.05 -17.12 -1.67
N VAL A 310 14.28 -17.46 -0.63
CA VAL A 310 12.82 -17.59 -0.72
C VAL A 310 12.17 -16.28 -1.17
N VAL A 311 12.60 -15.14 -0.62
CA VAL A 311 12.10 -13.82 -1.04
C VAL A 311 12.42 -13.54 -2.52
N ILE A 312 13.62 -13.89 -3.00
CA ILE A 312 13.97 -13.75 -4.42
C ILE A 312 13.06 -14.62 -5.28
N LEU A 313 12.88 -15.89 -4.94
CA LEU A 313 12.05 -16.82 -5.70
C LEU A 313 10.59 -16.36 -5.77
N ILE A 314 10.01 -15.93 -4.65
CA ILE A 314 8.64 -15.39 -4.60
C ILE A 314 8.55 -14.11 -5.44
N SER A 315 9.50 -13.19 -5.30
CA SER A 315 9.49 -11.93 -6.05
C SER A 315 9.60 -12.18 -7.56
N VAL A 316 10.47 -13.09 -7.99
CA VAL A 316 10.62 -13.49 -9.40
C VAL A 316 9.34 -14.14 -9.91
N TYR A 317 8.72 -15.05 -9.13
CA TYR A 317 7.44 -15.66 -9.50
C TYR A 317 6.35 -14.60 -9.71
N LEU A 318 6.23 -13.64 -8.78
CA LEU A 318 5.23 -12.57 -8.84
C LEU A 318 5.46 -11.58 -9.99
N VAL A 319 6.70 -11.43 -10.46
CA VAL A 319 7.05 -10.58 -11.61
C VAL A 319 6.85 -11.29 -12.95
N VAL A 320 7.18 -12.58 -13.03
CA VAL A 320 7.15 -13.36 -14.27
C VAL A 320 5.75 -13.88 -14.59
N MET A 321 5.01 -14.41 -13.61
CA MET A 321 3.71 -15.05 -13.88
C MET A 321 2.67 -14.13 -14.53
N PRO A 322 2.51 -12.86 -14.14
CA PRO A 322 1.59 -11.94 -14.80
C PRO A 322 1.92 -11.66 -16.27
N LEU A 323 3.16 -11.90 -16.71
CA LEU A 323 3.59 -11.72 -18.11
C LEU A 323 3.35 -12.96 -18.97
N VAL A 324 3.30 -14.15 -18.36
CA VAL A 324 3.15 -15.44 -19.04
C VAL A 324 1.70 -15.91 -19.06
N GLY A 325 0.87 -15.48 -18.11
CA GLY A 325 -0.55 -15.83 -18.05
C GLY A 325 -1.40 -15.10 -19.10
N ASP A 326 -2.58 -15.66 -19.40
CA ASP A 326 -3.49 -15.17 -20.45
C ASP A 326 -3.88 -13.69 -20.28
N ASN A 327 -4.27 -13.31 -19.07
CA ASN A 327 -4.58 -11.92 -18.74
C ASN A 327 -4.30 -11.65 -17.26
N PRO A 328 -3.43 -10.68 -16.93
CA PRO A 328 -3.13 -10.38 -15.54
C PRO A 328 -4.22 -9.55 -14.86
N ASN A 329 -5.06 -8.82 -15.62
CA ASN A 329 -6.02 -7.87 -15.06
C ASN A 329 -7.21 -8.57 -14.38
N PRO A 330 -7.90 -7.85 -13.46
CA PRO A 330 -9.20 -8.27 -12.97
C PRO A 330 -10.19 -8.58 -14.11
N LYS A 331 -11.15 -9.49 -13.85
CA LYS A 331 -12.05 -10.03 -14.90
C LYS A 331 -12.77 -8.94 -15.70
N ASP A 332 -13.19 -7.86 -15.04
CA ASP A 332 -13.94 -6.75 -15.67
C ASP A 332 -13.03 -5.78 -16.45
N LEU A 333 -11.72 -5.89 -16.27
CA LEU A 333 -10.70 -5.01 -16.83
C LEU A 333 -9.75 -5.73 -17.80
N LYS A 334 -10.18 -6.87 -18.35
CA LYS A 334 -9.39 -7.67 -19.30
C LYS A 334 -8.95 -6.87 -20.53
N ASN A 335 -9.80 -5.99 -21.03
CA ASN A 335 -9.53 -5.16 -22.20
C ASN A 335 -8.76 -3.86 -21.87
N TRP A 336 -8.54 -3.59 -20.59
CA TRP A 336 -7.74 -2.44 -20.17
C TRP A 336 -6.24 -2.73 -20.31
N LEU A 337 -5.43 -1.67 -20.24
CA LEU A 337 -3.97 -1.80 -20.24
C LEU A 337 -3.53 -2.80 -19.15
N PRO A 338 -2.71 -3.82 -19.47
CA PRO A 338 -2.27 -4.78 -18.47
C PRO A 338 -1.34 -4.11 -17.45
N TYR A 339 -1.62 -4.29 -16.15
CA TYR A 339 -0.85 -3.62 -15.10
C TYR A 339 0.66 -3.92 -15.12
N PRO A 340 1.17 -5.11 -15.53
CA PRO A 340 2.62 -5.35 -15.58
C PRO A 340 3.30 -4.40 -16.57
N TYR A 341 2.71 -4.20 -17.75
CA TYR A 341 3.25 -3.31 -18.78
C TYR A 341 3.20 -1.86 -18.34
N VAL A 342 2.12 -1.43 -17.68
CA VAL A 342 2.03 -0.06 -17.13
C VAL A 342 3.09 0.15 -16.04
N GLY A 343 3.32 -0.84 -15.18
CA GLY A 343 4.37 -0.81 -14.16
C GLY A 343 5.78 -0.73 -14.76
N LEU A 344 6.09 -1.59 -15.74
CA LEU A 344 7.38 -1.58 -16.44
C LEU A 344 7.60 -0.29 -17.22
N LEU A 345 6.57 0.22 -17.90
CA LEU A 345 6.64 1.50 -18.60
C LEU A 345 6.93 2.64 -17.62
N SER A 346 6.30 2.64 -16.44
CA SER A 346 6.54 3.65 -15.41
C SER A 346 8.00 3.64 -14.94
N LEU A 347 8.58 2.45 -14.73
CA LEU A 347 9.99 2.29 -14.38
C LEU A 347 10.92 2.71 -15.53
N ALA A 348 10.58 2.34 -16.77
CA ALA A 348 11.33 2.71 -17.96
C ALA A 348 11.35 4.23 -18.16
N LEU A 349 10.21 4.91 -18.00
CA LEU A 349 10.12 6.37 -18.08
C LEU A 349 10.98 7.06 -17.01
N ALA A 350 10.99 6.54 -15.78
CA ALA A 350 11.86 7.05 -14.73
C ALA A 350 13.36 6.87 -15.06
N GLY A 351 13.73 5.70 -15.59
CA GLY A 351 15.10 5.42 -16.03
C GLY A 351 15.53 6.28 -17.22
N ILE A 352 14.66 6.44 -18.22
CA ILE A 352 14.89 7.31 -19.38
C ILE A 352 15.06 8.75 -18.93
N TYR A 353 14.19 9.25 -18.06
CA TYR A 353 14.32 10.59 -17.49
C TYR A 353 15.70 10.78 -16.83
N TRP A 354 16.11 9.83 -15.98
CA TRP A 354 17.41 9.89 -15.32
C TRP A 354 18.57 9.88 -16.33
N LEU A 355 18.54 8.97 -17.30
CA LEU A 355 19.56 8.89 -18.35
C LEU A 355 19.63 10.17 -19.18
N CYS A 356 18.49 10.73 -19.57
CA CYS A 356 18.42 11.97 -20.33
C CYS A 356 19.00 13.16 -19.54
N MET A 357 18.66 13.28 -18.26
CA MET A 357 19.03 14.43 -17.44
C MET A 357 20.45 14.38 -16.88
N PHE A 358 20.92 13.19 -16.47
CA PHE A 358 22.16 13.02 -15.72
C PHE A 358 23.31 12.41 -16.53
N GLU A 359 23.03 11.79 -17.68
CA GLU A 359 24.08 11.18 -18.51
C GLU A 359 24.13 11.78 -19.91
N ALA A 360 23.02 11.70 -20.66
CA ALA A 360 22.97 12.13 -22.06
C ALA A 360 23.03 13.65 -22.21
N GLY A 361 22.25 14.41 -21.42
CA GLY A 361 22.24 15.87 -21.43
C GLY A 361 23.62 16.48 -21.13
N PRO A 362 24.28 16.11 -20.01
CA PRO A 362 25.63 16.57 -19.68
C PRO A 362 26.65 16.29 -20.80
N ARG A 363 26.61 15.09 -21.40
CA ARG A 363 27.47 14.72 -22.54
C ARG A 363 27.16 15.55 -23.80
N LEU A 364 25.88 15.72 -24.14
CA LEU A 364 25.45 16.43 -25.36
C LEU A 364 25.79 17.92 -25.32
N PHE A 365 25.63 18.55 -24.16
CA PHE A 365 25.85 19.98 -23.98
C PHE A 365 27.20 20.31 -23.30
N SER A 366 28.10 19.33 -23.17
CA SER A 366 29.46 19.50 -22.65
C SER A 366 29.54 20.18 -21.26
N TYR A 367 28.68 19.77 -20.34
CA TYR A 367 28.75 20.18 -18.94
C TYR A 367 28.81 18.97 -18.01
N HIS A 368 29.29 19.20 -16.79
CA HIS A 368 29.23 18.24 -15.70
C HIS A 368 28.22 18.73 -14.65
N LEU A 369 27.54 17.79 -14.01
CA LEU A 369 26.63 18.07 -12.90
C LEU A 369 27.38 17.82 -11.59
N ILE A 370 27.48 18.83 -10.75
CA ILE A 370 28.05 18.71 -9.40
C ILE A 370 26.92 18.92 -8.38
N PRO A 371 26.79 18.02 -7.39
CA PRO A 371 25.84 18.21 -6.30
C PRO A 371 26.35 19.31 -5.37
N GLU A 372 25.57 20.37 -5.20
CA GLU A 372 25.81 21.47 -4.26
C GLU A 372 24.71 21.46 -3.19
N GLU A 373 25.10 21.47 -1.91
CA GLU A 373 24.14 21.57 -0.81
C GLU A 373 23.72 23.03 -0.60
N THR A 374 22.43 23.30 -0.70
CA THR A 374 21.84 24.61 -0.44
C THR A 374 20.88 24.51 0.73
N LYS A 375 20.99 25.44 1.69
CA LYS A 375 20.06 25.54 2.82
C LYS A 375 18.91 26.48 2.47
N LEU A 376 17.68 26.00 2.59
CA LEU A 376 16.46 26.77 2.39
C LEU A 376 16.13 27.66 3.60
N ASP A 377 15.23 28.62 3.39
CA ASP A 377 14.78 29.58 4.40
C ASP A 377 14.09 28.90 5.61
N ASP A 378 13.52 27.71 5.40
CA ASP A 378 12.92 26.86 6.43
C ASP A 378 13.92 25.94 7.14
N GLY A 379 15.21 26.07 6.83
CA GLY A 379 16.30 25.31 7.43
C GLY A 379 16.57 23.95 6.79
N LEU A 380 15.79 23.51 5.80
CA LEU A 380 16.03 22.27 5.07
C LEU A 380 17.28 22.36 4.19
N VAL A 381 18.10 21.31 4.20
CA VAL A 381 19.21 21.16 3.25
C VAL A 381 18.71 20.40 2.02
N ILE A 382 18.93 20.97 0.84
CA ILE A 382 18.61 20.38 -0.46
C ILE A 382 19.88 20.24 -1.29
N THR A 383 19.96 19.17 -2.07
CA THR A 383 20.99 18.99 -3.10
C THR A 383 20.50 19.64 -4.38
N GLN A 384 21.28 20.58 -4.91
CA GLN A 384 21.04 21.22 -6.19
C GLN A 384 22.15 20.79 -7.16
N TRP A 385 21.77 20.35 -8.35
CA TRP A 385 22.73 19.92 -9.37
C TRP A 385 23.13 21.10 -10.24
N SER A 386 24.31 21.66 -9.98
CA SER A 386 24.87 22.80 -10.71
C SER A 386 25.55 22.34 -12.00
N LYS A 387 25.32 23.06 -13.10
CA LYS A 387 25.92 22.77 -14.41
C LYS A 387 27.24 23.53 -14.53
N ILE A 388 28.34 22.80 -14.56
CA ILE A 388 29.67 23.36 -14.82
C ILE A 388 30.05 22.99 -16.25
N TYR A 389 30.04 23.97 -17.13
CA TYR A 389 30.49 23.79 -18.49
C TYR A 389 32.01 23.66 -18.50
N ASN A 390 32.53 22.74 -19.30
CA ASN A 390 33.96 22.70 -19.55
C ASN A 390 34.31 24.01 -20.25
N ASN A 391 35.00 24.92 -19.56
CA ASN A 391 35.61 26.08 -20.18
C ASN A 391 36.57 25.55 -21.26
N ARG A 392 36.13 25.55 -22.52
CA ARG A 392 37.05 25.75 -23.63
C ARG A 392 37.59 27.17 -23.42
N PHE A 393 38.90 27.30 -23.32
CA PHE A 393 39.72 28.51 -23.06
C PHE A 393 40.30 28.58 -21.65
N GLY A 394 41.53 28.09 -21.59
CA GLY A 394 42.55 28.16 -20.55
C GLY A 394 43.79 27.49 -21.12
#